data_AF-A0A813WGC3-F1
#
_entry.id   AF-A0A813WGC3-F1
#
_cell.length_a   1.000
_cell.length_b   1.000
_cell.length_c   1.000
_cell.angle_alpha   90.00
_cell.angle_beta   90.00
_cell.angle_gamma   90.00
#
_symmetry.space_group_name_H-M   'P 1'
#
loop_
_entity.id
_entity.type
_entity.pdbx_description
1 polymer ?
#
loop_
_entity_poly.entity_id
_entity_poly.type
_entity_poly.pdbx_seq_one_letter_code
_entity_poly.pdbx_strand_id
1 'polypeptide(L)'
;MSYILPCCEASCLILASIDRVLVTSPNAGTRRRSTRRLTIISMIVICSFWAIFHIHTLIFIQIVQYGTNYFICTFQPGTYTTFISYYSLVVTGCLPPTLMAIFGCWTVKNIRQIRRVRHNASTRGTGTVVIGTQHTLQSKDQQLIRMLFIDILSYIICKYPGTIMLIYQQITQYANKSDERQQIEQAILELTVFLYFVENSIGCYTNMIASKAFRVELKRILLKLVHYFRF
;
A
#
# COMPACT_ATOMS: atom_id res chain seq x y z
N MET A 1 -9.21 8.72 -15.07
CA MET A 1 -8.78 7.58 -14.23
C MET A 1 -9.14 7.85 -12.79
N SER A 2 -9.71 6.87 -12.07
CA SER A 2 -10.28 7.08 -10.72
C SER A 2 -9.18 7.13 -9.65
N TYR A 3 -8.77 8.33 -9.24
CA TYR A 3 -7.74 8.58 -8.21
C TYR A 3 -8.12 8.08 -6.79
N ILE A 4 -9.39 7.72 -6.58
CA ILE A 4 -9.94 7.25 -5.30
C ILE A 4 -9.33 5.89 -4.90
N LEU A 5 -9.25 4.95 -5.84
CA LEU A 5 -8.74 3.60 -5.59
C LEU A 5 -7.28 3.61 -5.09
N PRO A 6 -6.34 4.35 -5.73
CA PRO A 6 -4.96 4.45 -5.24
C PRO A 6 -4.84 5.03 -3.83
N CYS A 7 -5.61 6.07 -3.52
CA CYS A 7 -5.52 6.74 -2.22
C CYS A 7 -6.04 5.83 -1.10
N CYS A 8 -7.11 5.08 -1.37
CA CYS A 8 -7.61 4.05 -0.46
C CYS A 8 -6.58 2.93 -0.25
N GLU A 9 -5.98 2.41 -1.32
CA GLU A 9 -4.94 1.37 -1.26
C GLU A 9 -3.75 1.81 -0.39
N ALA A 10 -3.17 2.97 -0.69
CA ALA A 10 -2.04 3.53 0.06
C ALA A 10 -2.38 3.75 1.54
N SER A 11 -3.58 4.23 1.84
CA SER A 11 -4.02 4.45 3.22
C SER A 11 -4.24 3.15 3.98
N CYS A 12 -4.74 2.11 3.30
CA CYS A 12 -4.85 0.77 3.87
C CYS A 12 -3.48 0.17 4.19
N LEU A 13 -2.47 0.38 3.35
CA LEU A 13 -1.09 -0.05 3.62
C LEU A 13 -0.46 0.69 4.80
N ILE A 14 -0.72 1.99 4.93
CA ILE A 14 -0.31 2.78 6.10
C ILE A 14 -0.99 2.25 7.37
N LEU A 15 -2.32 2.03 7.34
CA LEU A 15 -3.07 1.46 8.46
C LEU A 15 -2.55 0.07 8.84
N ALA A 16 -2.26 -0.79 7.87
CA ALA A 16 -1.66 -2.09 8.11
C ALA A 16 -0.28 -1.97 8.77
N SER A 17 0.51 -0.96 8.39
CA SER A 17 1.80 -0.68 9.02
C SER A 17 1.63 -0.19 10.46
N ILE A 18 0.64 0.66 10.74
CA ILE A 18 0.29 1.10 12.10
C ILE A 18 -0.17 -0.08 12.95
N ASP A 19 -1.02 -0.95 12.41
CA ASP A 19 -1.49 -2.15 13.10
C ASP A 19 -0.30 -3.05 13.49
N ARG A 20 0.64 -3.27 12.56
CA ARG A 20 1.90 -3.98 12.83
C ARG A 20 2.71 -3.33 13.95
N VAL A 21 2.79 -1.99 14.02
CA VAL A 21 3.46 -1.26 15.13
C VAL A 21 2.75 -1.49 16.46
N LEU A 22 1.41 -1.43 16.48
CA LEU A 22 0.60 -1.62 17.68
C LEU A 22 0.72 -3.05 18.21
N VAL A 23 0.61 -4.05 17.33
CA VAL A 23 0.72 -5.47 17.69
C VAL A 23 2.11 -5.82 18.23
N THR A 24 3.16 -5.23 17.65
CA THR A 24 4.55 -5.43 18.07
C THR A 24 4.97 -4.54 19.25
N SER A 25 4.08 -3.69 19.77
CA SER A 25 4.40 -2.80 20.90
C SER A 25 4.71 -3.59 22.17
N PRO A 26 5.75 -3.19 22.95
CA PRO A 26 6.07 -3.82 24.22
C PRO A 26 4.99 -3.60 25.30
N ASN A 27 4.19 -2.55 25.18
CA ASN A 27 3.13 -2.25 26.14
C ASN A 27 1.86 -3.07 25.84
N ALA A 28 1.39 -3.84 26.83
CA ALA A 28 0.18 -4.64 26.71
C ALA A 28 -1.09 -3.79 26.45
N GLY A 29 -1.16 -2.57 27.01
CA GLY A 29 -2.26 -1.64 26.77
C GLY A 29 -2.32 -1.17 25.31
N THR A 30 -1.16 -0.85 24.73
CA THR A 30 -1.04 -0.46 23.31
C THR A 30 -1.36 -1.62 22.38
N ARG A 31 -0.90 -2.83 22.70
CA ARG A 31 -1.23 -4.04 21.93
C ARG A 31 -2.73 -4.34 21.91
N ARG A 32 -3.42 -4.08 23.03
CA ARG A 32 -4.87 -4.25 23.15
C ARG A 32 -5.67 -3.23 22.32
N ARG A 33 -5.06 -2.11 21.90
CA ARG A 33 -5.72 -1.12 21.02
C ARG A 33 -5.83 -1.58 19.57
N SER A 34 -5.00 -2.52 19.10
CA SER A 34 -5.21 -3.23 17.83
C SER A 34 -6.41 -4.18 18.01
N THR A 35 -7.61 -3.63 17.83
CA THR A 35 -8.86 -4.40 17.82
C THR A 35 -9.41 -4.42 16.41
N ARG A 36 -9.96 -5.56 16.01
CA ARG A 36 -10.61 -5.72 14.70
C ARG A 36 -11.67 -4.65 14.43
N ARG A 37 -12.39 -4.22 15.48
CA ARG A 37 -13.39 -3.14 15.40
C ARG A 37 -12.74 -1.81 15.01
N LEU A 38 -11.63 -1.44 15.65
CA LEU A 38 -10.93 -0.21 15.32
C LEU A 38 -10.40 -0.23 13.89
N THR A 39 -9.82 -1.34 13.43
CA THR A 39 -9.33 -1.49 12.05
C THR A 39 -10.45 -1.27 11.03
N ILE A 40 -11.63 -1.87 11.25
CA ILE A 40 -12.78 -1.73 10.36
C ILE A 40 -13.30 -0.29 10.36
N ILE A 41 -13.46 0.31 11.54
CA ILE A 41 -13.94 1.70 11.66
C ILE A 41 -12.96 2.66 10.97
N SER A 42 -11.66 2.53 11.23
CA SER A 42 -10.63 3.35 10.60
C SER A 42 -10.64 3.19 9.07
N MET A 43 -10.83 1.98 8.56
CA MET A 43 -10.92 1.73 7.12
C MET A 43 -12.14 2.45 6.51
N ILE A 44 -13.32 2.32 7.13
CA ILE A 44 -14.54 2.99 6.65
C ILE A 44 -14.39 4.51 6.66
N VAL A 45 -13.85 5.07 7.75
CA VAL A 45 -13.64 6.52 7.88
C VAL A 45 -12.69 7.03 6.81
N ILE A 46 -11.57 6.34 6.58
CA ILE A 46 -10.59 6.72 5.55
C ILE A 46 -11.17 6.62 4.14
N CYS A 47 -11.86 5.52 3.82
CA CYS A 47 -12.51 5.38 2.51
C CYS A 47 -13.56 6.48 2.27
N SER A 48 -14.34 6.80 3.31
CA SER A 48 -15.35 7.87 3.24
C SER A 48 -14.69 9.24 3.06
N PHE A 49 -13.62 9.52 3.80
CA PHE A 49 -12.83 10.75 3.68
C PHE A 49 -12.30 10.91 2.25
N TRP A 50 -11.69 9.88 1.67
CA TRP A 50 -11.16 9.96 0.30
C TRP A 50 -12.26 10.08 -0.76
N ALA A 51 -13.40 9.42 -0.57
CA ALA A 51 -14.53 9.53 -1.48
C ALA A 51 -15.10 10.96 -1.51
N ILE A 52 -15.28 11.56 -0.33
CA ILE A 52 -15.74 12.96 -0.20
C ILE A 52 -14.67 13.90 -0.75
N PHE A 53 -13.40 13.70 -0.37
CA PHE A 53 -12.31 14.54 -0.83
C PHE A 53 -12.23 14.56 -2.35
N HIS A 54 -12.38 13.43 -3.04
CA HIS A 54 -12.31 13.36 -4.50
C HIS A 54 -13.61 13.73 -5.23
N ILE A 55 -14.69 14.11 -4.54
CA ILE A 55 -15.94 14.49 -5.23
C ILE A 55 -15.73 15.64 -6.23
N HIS A 56 -14.83 16.56 -5.92
CA HIS A 56 -14.48 17.68 -6.79
C HIS A 56 -13.94 17.23 -8.15
N THR A 57 -13.30 16.05 -8.24
CA THR A 57 -12.81 15.52 -9.53
C THR A 57 -13.94 15.25 -10.52
N LEU A 58 -15.15 14.92 -10.05
CA LEU A 58 -16.31 14.71 -10.93
C LEU A 58 -16.78 16.01 -11.58
N ILE A 59 -16.56 17.15 -10.92
CA ILE A 59 -17.00 18.47 -11.38
C ILE A 59 -16.03 19.02 -12.44
N PHE A 60 -14.73 18.74 -12.29
CA PHE A 60 -13.66 19.29 -13.14
C PHE A 60 -13.16 18.33 -14.23
N ILE A 61 -13.86 17.21 -14.44
CA ILE A 61 -13.66 16.33 -15.59
C ILE A 61 -14.38 16.92 -16.79
N GLN A 62 -13.68 17.00 -17.92
CA GLN A 62 -14.26 17.42 -19.19
C GLN A 62 -13.87 16.48 -20.32
N ILE A 63 -14.74 16.39 -21.33
CA ILE A 63 -14.48 15.62 -22.54
C ILE A 63 -13.86 16.58 -23.56
N VAL A 64 -12.59 16.37 -23.89
CA VAL A 64 -11.86 17.20 -24.85
C VAL A 64 -11.70 16.42 -26.15
N GLN A 65 -12.00 17.09 -27.27
CA GLN A 65 -11.82 16.54 -28.60
C GLN A 65 -10.39 16.82 -29.08
N TYR A 66 -9.60 15.77 -29.30
CA TYR A 66 -8.21 15.87 -29.77
C TYR A 66 -8.08 15.65 -31.29
N GLY A 67 -9.16 15.24 -31.97
CA GLY A 67 -9.19 15.03 -33.41
C GLY A 67 -10.59 14.70 -33.92
N THR A 68 -10.71 14.30 -35.19
CA THR A 68 -11.99 13.88 -35.78
C THR A 68 -12.47 12.60 -35.09
N ASN A 69 -13.58 12.66 -34.35
CA ASN A 69 -14.16 11.54 -33.59
C ASN A 69 -13.28 10.93 -32.48
N TYR A 70 -12.21 11.60 -32.04
CA TYR A 70 -11.39 11.15 -30.90
C TYR A 70 -11.59 12.07 -29.69
N PHE A 71 -12.31 11.54 -28.70
CA PHE A 71 -12.63 12.23 -27.45
C PHE A 71 -11.87 11.59 -26.31
N ILE A 72 -11.16 12.41 -25.53
CA ILE A 72 -10.50 11.97 -24.31
C ILE A 72 -11.14 12.62 -23.09
N CYS A 73 -11.25 11.84 -22.03
CA CYS A 73 -11.70 12.32 -20.73
C CYS A 73 -10.48 12.80 -19.96
N THR A 74 -10.32 14.12 -19.88
CA THR A 74 -9.19 14.75 -19.19
C THR A 74 -9.67 15.81 -18.23
N PHE A 75 -8.82 16.19 -17.29
CA PHE A 75 -9.10 17.30 -16.41
C PHE A 75 -9.07 18.61 -17.18
N GLN A 76 -9.80 19.60 -16.69
CA GLN A 76 -9.76 20.93 -17.24
C GLN A 76 -8.30 21.46 -17.26
N PRO A 77 -7.73 21.75 -18.43
CA PRO A 77 -6.35 22.19 -18.57
C PRO A 77 -6.19 23.55 -17.90
N GLY A 78 -5.07 23.72 -17.18
CA GLY A 78 -4.71 24.97 -16.52
C GLY A 78 -4.26 24.75 -15.07
N THR A 79 -4.82 25.56 -14.17
CA THR A 79 -4.45 25.55 -12.75
C THR A 79 -4.87 24.25 -12.05
N TYR A 80 -5.98 23.64 -12.46
CA TYR A 80 -6.51 22.43 -11.83
C TYR A 80 -5.68 21.19 -12.13
N THR A 81 -5.24 20.99 -13.38
CA THR A 81 -4.30 19.90 -13.74
C THR A 81 -2.99 20.03 -12.97
N THR A 82 -2.49 21.27 -12.85
CA THR A 82 -1.29 21.56 -12.04
C THR A 82 -1.48 21.14 -10.58
N PHE A 83 -2.60 21.54 -9.97
CA PHE A 83 -2.94 21.20 -8.60
C PHE A 83 -3.03 19.69 -8.39
N ILE A 84 -3.73 18.96 -9.26
CA ILE A 84 -3.85 17.50 -9.18
C ILE A 84 -2.49 16.82 -9.30
N SER A 85 -1.63 17.25 -10.23
CA SER A 85 -0.31 16.64 -10.43
C SER A 85 0.57 16.77 -9.19
N TYR A 86 0.61 17.96 -8.56
CA TYR A 86 1.34 18.16 -7.31
C TYR A 86 0.72 17.42 -6.13
N TYR A 87 -0.60 17.44 -6.02
CA TYR A 87 -1.31 16.69 -5.00
C TYR A 87 -1.02 15.19 -5.11
N SER A 88 -1.07 14.61 -6.32
CA SER A 88 -0.75 13.21 -6.56
C SER A 88 0.70 12.91 -6.19
N LEU A 89 1.65 13.76 -6.57
CA LEU A 89 3.05 13.60 -6.16
C LEU A 89 3.20 13.49 -4.64
N VAL A 90 2.55 14.36 -3.88
CA VAL A 90 2.68 14.35 -2.42
C VAL A 90 1.95 13.16 -1.82
N VAL A 91 0.67 12.97 -2.17
CA VAL A 91 -0.23 12.02 -1.51
C VAL A 91 -0.04 10.59 -1.99
N THR A 92 0.33 10.38 -3.26
CA THR A 92 0.63 9.03 -3.78
C THR A 92 2.13 8.79 -3.91
N GLY A 93 2.95 9.79 -4.23
CA GLY A 93 4.38 9.59 -4.45
C GLY A 93 5.22 9.57 -3.17
N CYS A 94 5.06 10.55 -2.29
CA CYS A 94 5.98 10.77 -1.16
C CYS A 94 5.44 10.31 0.18
N LEU A 95 4.19 10.62 0.49
CA LEU A 95 3.62 10.43 1.83
C LEU A 95 3.45 8.94 2.21
N PRO A 96 2.94 8.04 1.34
CA PRO A 96 2.81 6.62 1.67
C PRO A 96 4.14 5.91 1.95
N PRO A 97 5.17 5.98 1.07
CA PRO A 97 6.42 5.27 1.33
C PRO A 97 7.17 5.84 2.54
N THR A 98 7.10 7.15 2.79
CA THR A 98 7.73 7.75 3.98
C THR A 98 7.06 7.28 5.27
N LEU A 99 5.73 7.31 5.34
CA LEU A 99 4.99 6.79 6.51
C LEU A 99 5.22 5.30 6.71
N MET A 100 5.17 4.50 5.64
CA MET A 100 5.46 3.06 5.71
C MET A 100 6.89 2.79 6.18
N ALA A 101 7.87 3.57 5.74
CA ALA A 101 9.26 3.45 6.20
C ALA A 101 9.43 3.84 7.68
N ILE A 102 8.75 4.91 8.14
CA ILE A 102 8.77 5.34 9.54
C ILE A 102 8.14 4.26 10.43
N PHE A 103 6.93 3.81 10.11
CA PHE A 103 6.24 2.76 10.87
C PHE A 103 6.96 1.41 10.78
N GLY A 104 7.56 1.09 9.64
CA GLY A 104 8.43 -0.07 9.47
C GLY A 104 9.65 -0.04 10.39
N CYS A 105 10.37 1.09 10.40
CA CYS A 105 11.50 1.30 11.31
C CYS A 105 11.08 1.19 12.78
N TRP A 106 9.91 1.74 13.14
CA TRP A 106 9.37 1.66 14.49
C TRP A 106 9.01 0.22 14.88
N THR A 107 8.38 -0.53 13.98
CA THR A 107 8.09 -1.96 14.14
C THR A 107 9.38 -2.74 14.43
N VAL A 108 10.44 -2.49 13.67
CA VAL A 108 11.75 -3.13 13.89
C VAL A 108 12.35 -2.75 15.24
N LYS A 109 12.26 -1.48 15.65
CA LYS A 109 12.73 -1.03 16.98
C LYS A 109 11.97 -1.75 18.10
N ASN A 110 10.65 -1.84 18.02
CA ASN A 110 9.81 -2.51 19.02
C ASN A 110 10.15 -4.01 19.13
N ILE A 111 10.31 -4.71 17.99
CA ILE A 111 10.71 -6.11 17.96
C ILE A 111 12.10 -6.30 18.59
N ARG A 112 13.08 -5.45 18.26
CA ARG A 112 14.43 -5.50 18.84
C ARG A 112 14.39 -5.27 20.35
N GLN A 113 13.57 -4.34 20.83
CA GLN A 113 13.40 -4.07 22.27
C GLN A 113 12.81 -5.27 23.00
N ILE A 114 11.74 -5.89 22.49
CA ILE A 114 11.14 -7.09 23.08
C ILE A 114 12.15 -8.23 23.12
N ARG A 115 12.94 -8.42 22.04
CA ARG A 115 13.99 -9.44 21.99
C ARG A 115 15.06 -9.21 23.06
N ARG A 116 15.54 -7.97 23.24
CA ARG A 116 16.54 -7.62 24.26
C ARG A 116 16.04 -7.90 25.68
N VAL A 117 14.81 -7.49 26.00
CA VAL A 117 14.22 -7.71 27.33
C VAL A 117 14.04 -9.21 27.62
N ARG A 118 13.58 -10.00 26.64
CA ARG A 118 13.41 -11.46 26.79
C ARG A 118 14.73 -12.21 26.93
N HIS A 119 15.76 -11.82 26.16
CA HIS A 119 17.08 -12.43 26.25
C HIS A 119 17.69 -12.23 27.65
N ASN A 120 17.60 -11.00 28.19
CA ASN A 120 18.14 -10.68 29.51
C ASN A 120 17.38 -11.35 30.67
N ALA A 121 16.07 -11.60 30.52
CA ALA A 121 15.28 -12.33 31.51
C ALA A 121 15.64 -13.82 31.55
N SER A 122 15.99 -14.44 30.41
CA SER A 122 16.36 -15.85 30.34
C SER A 122 17.71 -16.17 30.97
N THR A 123 18.57 -15.17 31.21
CA THR A 123 19.89 -15.35 31.83
C THR A 123 19.85 -15.21 33.37
N ARG A 124 18.73 -14.76 33.96
CA ARG A 124 18.64 -14.42 35.40
C ARG A 124 17.61 -15.20 36.23
N GLY A 125 16.79 -16.07 35.65
CA GLY A 125 15.70 -16.74 36.37
C GLY A 125 15.66 -18.25 36.16
N THR A 126 15.81 -18.97 37.27
CA THR A 126 15.52 -20.40 37.46
C THR A 126 14.11 -20.80 37.02
N GLY A 127 13.99 -21.94 36.34
CA GLY A 127 12.76 -22.74 36.26
C GLY A 127 11.80 -22.45 35.11
N THR A 128 11.51 -23.49 34.33
CA THR A 128 10.47 -23.59 33.26
C THR A 128 10.69 -22.76 31.99
N VAL A 129 11.55 -23.30 31.12
CA VAL A 129 11.78 -22.79 29.78
C VAL A 129 10.65 -23.23 28.84
N VAL A 130 9.73 -22.32 28.51
CA VAL A 130 8.78 -22.50 27.38
C VAL A 130 9.53 -22.24 26.06
N ILE A 131 10.42 -23.15 25.67
CA ILE A 131 11.22 -23.08 24.42
C ILE A 131 10.31 -23.03 23.16
N GLY A 132 9.10 -23.62 23.21
CA GLY A 132 8.24 -23.79 22.02
C GLY A 132 7.54 -22.52 21.50
N THR A 133 7.23 -21.53 22.35
CA THR A 133 6.51 -20.31 21.94
C THR A 133 7.43 -19.20 21.43
N GLN A 134 8.73 -19.23 21.77
CA GLN A 134 9.67 -18.22 21.33
C GLN A 134 9.99 -18.30 19.83
N HIS A 135 10.24 -19.50 19.31
CA HIS A 135 10.58 -19.70 17.90
C HIS A 135 9.41 -19.38 16.94
N THR A 136 8.18 -19.69 17.37
CA THR A 136 6.97 -19.42 16.58
C THR A 136 6.58 -17.94 16.55
N LEU A 137 6.88 -17.18 17.61
CA LEU A 137 6.70 -15.72 17.60
C LEU A 137 7.79 -15.03 16.76
N GLN A 138 9.04 -15.47 16.87
CA GLN A 138 10.17 -14.88 16.12
C GLN A 138 10.04 -15.04 14.60
N SER A 139 9.54 -16.19 14.14
CA SER A 139 9.29 -16.44 12.72
C SER A 139 8.12 -15.62 12.17
N LYS A 140 7.07 -15.38 12.97
CA LYS A 140 5.96 -14.47 12.61
C LYS A 140 6.42 -13.02 12.49
N ASP A 141 7.26 -12.55 13.42
CA ASP A 141 7.81 -11.19 13.38
C ASP A 141 8.69 -10.96 12.14
N GLN A 142 9.54 -11.93 11.79
CA GLN A 142 10.37 -11.87 10.58
C GLN A 142 9.54 -11.88 9.30
N GLN A 143 8.45 -12.66 9.28
CA GLN A 143 7.52 -12.72 8.17
C GLN A 143 6.80 -11.38 7.95
N LEU A 144 6.38 -10.71 9.03
CA LEU A 144 5.77 -9.37 8.97
C LEU A 144 6.73 -8.30 8.45
N ILE A 145 8.00 -8.32 8.91
CA ILE A 145 9.03 -7.39 8.41
C ILE A 145 9.31 -7.65 6.93
N ARG A 146 9.45 -8.91 6.52
CA ARG A 146 9.69 -9.28 5.12
C ARG A 146 8.55 -8.83 4.22
N MET A 147 7.31 -8.99 4.67
CA MET A 147 6.13 -8.54 3.94
C MET A 147 6.15 -7.02 3.76
N LEU A 148 6.40 -6.26 4.83
CA LEU A 148 6.48 -4.79 4.77
C LEU A 148 7.59 -4.32 3.81
N PHE A 149 8.73 -4.99 3.78
CA PHE A 149 9.81 -4.65 2.85
C PHE A 149 9.42 -4.89 1.39
N ILE A 150 8.73 -6.00 1.10
CA ILE A 150 8.22 -6.30 -0.24
C ILE A 150 7.15 -5.26 -0.62
N ASP A 151 6.21 -4.97 0.27
CA ASP A 151 5.15 -3.98 0.04
C ASP A 151 5.77 -2.60 -0.33
N ILE A 152 6.79 -2.13 0.42
CA ILE A 152 7.48 -0.86 0.12
C ILE A 152 8.23 -0.91 -1.22
N LEU A 153 8.97 -1.99 -1.48
CA LEU A 153 9.77 -2.11 -2.70
C LEU A 153 8.88 -2.18 -3.95
N SER A 154 7.79 -2.97 -3.89
CA SER A 154 6.80 -3.04 -4.95
C SER A 154 6.14 -1.69 -5.21
N TYR A 155 5.78 -0.95 -4.15
CA TYR A 155 5.22 0.40 -4.27
C TYR A 155 6.14 1.37 -4.99
N ILE A 156 7.44 1.39 -4.63
CA ILE A 156 8.43 2.28 -5.26
C ILE A 156 8.64 1.90 -6.74
N ILE A 157 8.79 0.61 -7.06
CA ILE A 157 9.06 0.18 -8.44
C ILE A 157 7.85 0.46 -9.36
N CYS A 158 6.63 0.28 -8.85
CA CYS A 158 5.42 0.35 -9.69
C CYS A 158 4.78 1.75 -9.73
N LYS A 159 4.71 2.51 -8.63
CA LYS A 159 4.06 3.85 -8.61
C LYS A 159 5.00 5.02 -8.96
N TYR A 160 6.28 4.90 -8.64
CA TYR A 160 7.21 6.03 -8.75
C TYR A 160 7.49 6.47 -10.19
N PRO A 161 7.67 5.56 -11.18
CA PRO A 161 7.82 5.94 -12.59
C PRO A 161 6.66 6.80 -13.10
N GLY A 162 5.43 6.47 -12.71
CA GLY A 162 4.26 7.25 -13.10
C GLY A 162 4.22 8.64 -12.51
N THR A 163 4.63 8.75 -11.26
CA THR A 163 4.71 10.04 -10.58
C THR A 163 5.75 10.95 -11.25
N ILE A 164 6.90 10.39 -11.66
CA ILE A 164 7.93 11.12 -12.40
C ILE A 164 7.40 11.59 -13.76
N MET A 165 6.67 10.73 -14.49
CA MET A 165 6.09 11.08 -15.78
C MET A 165 5.04 12.19 -15.68
N LEU A 166 4.21 12.20 -14.64
CA LEU A 166 3.24 13.27 -14.41
C LEU A 166 3.94 14.62 -14.16
N ILE A 167 5.01 14.64 -13.37
CA ILE A 167 5.82 15.85 -13.18
C ILE A 167 6.44 16.30 -14.50
N TYR A 168 7.01 15.35 -15.26
CA TYR A 168 7.62 15.65 -16.54
C TYR A 168 6.63 16.29 -17.52
N GLN A 169 5.41 15.74 -17.61
CA GLN A 169 4.33 16.32 -18.41
C GLN A 169 3.96 17.72 -17.95
N GLN A 170 3.95 17.95 -16.63
CA GLN A 170 3.62 19.25 -16.06
C GLN A 170 4.68 20.32 -16.35
N ILE A 171 5.96 19.96 -16.24
CA ILE A 171 7.07 20.88 -16.55
C ILE A 171 7.12 21.19 -18.05
N THR A 172 6.82 20.21 -18.89
CA THR A 172 6.90 20.32 -20.36
C THR A 172 5.59 20.78 -21.01
N GLN A 173 4.59 21.20 -20.24
CA GLN A 173 3.26 21.54 -20.75
C GLN A 173 3.24 22.71 -21.75
N TYR A 174 4.19 23.64 -21.64
CA TYR A 174 4.31 24.82 -22.53
C TYR A 174 5.38 24.64 -23.62
N ALA A 175 6.04 23.47 -23.67
CA ALA A 175 7.05 23.19 -24.68
C ALA A 175 6.38 22.64 -25.94
N ASN A 176 6.79 23.11 -27.12
CA ASN A 176 6.39 22.50 -28.39
C ASN A 176 7.02 21.10 -28.48
N LYS A 177 6.18 20.06 -28.48
CA LYS A 177 6.60 18.66 -28.57
C LYS A 177 6.49 18.20 -30.01
N SER A 178 7.50 17.44 -30.46
CA SER A 178 7.42 16.66 -31.70
C SER A 178 6.43 15.51 -31.53
N ASP A 179 5.75 15.11 -32.61
CA ASP A 179 4.82 13.98 -32.63
C ASP A 179 5.48 12.70 -32.12
N GLU A 180 6.76 12.46 -32.45
CA GLU A 180 7.51 11.29 -31.99
C GLU A 180 7.66 11.28 -30.46
N ARG A 181 7.94 12.45 -29.88
CA ARG A 181 8.10 12.60 -28.43
C ARG A 181 6.76 12.38 -27.72
N GLN A 182 5.66 12.85 -28.31
CA GLN A 182 4.33 12.65 -27.75
C GLN A 182 3.91 11.18 -27.78
N GLN A 183 4.27 10.43 -28.83
CA GLN A 183 4.04 8.99 -28.89
C GLN A 183 4.83 8.21 -27.82
N ILE A 184 6.10 8.56 -27.61
CA ILE A 184 6.93 7.95 -26.56
C ILE A 184 6.35 8.24 -25.17
N GLU A 185 5.95 9.48 -24.91
CA GLU A 185 5.33 9.85 -23.63
C GLU A 185 4.05 9.05 -23.37
N GLN A 186 3.20 8.87 -24.39
CA GLN A 186 1.99 8.08 -24.27
C GLN A 186 2.32 6.61 -23.99
N ALA A 187 3.29 6.02 -24.69
CA ALA A 187 3.68 4.63 -24.47
C ALA A 187 4.19 4.39 -23.03
N ILE A 188 4.96 5.33 -22.47
CA ILE A 188 5.44 5.24 -21.08
C ILE A 188 4.29 5.40 -20.08
N LEU A 189 3.31 6.28 -20.36
CA LEU A 189 2.11 6.40 -19.53
C LEU A 189 1.30 5.11 -19.52
N GLU A 190 1.06 4.47 -20.68
CA GLU A 190 0.34 3.20 -20.74
C GLU A 190 1.10 2.09 -19.98
N LEU A 191 2.44 2.04 -20.12
CA LEU A 191 3.27 1.11 -19.35
C LEU A 191 3.16 1.36 -17.85
N THR A 192 3.15 2.62 -17.43
CA THR A 192 2.96 3.00 -16.03
C THR A 192 1.60 2.55 -15.51
N VAL A 193 0.53 2.77 -16.30
CA VAL A 193 -0.81 2.32 -15.96
C VAL A 193 -0.86 0.80 -15.83
N PHE A 194 -0.18 0.07 -16.71
CA PHE A 194 -0.04 -1.37 -16.59
C PHE A 194 0.67 -1.79 -15.28
N LEU A 195 1.81 -1.18 -14.96
CA LEU A 195 2.54 -1.44 -13.70
C LEU A 195 1.68 -1.14 -12.47
N TYR A 196 0.86 -0.10 -12.54
CA TYR A 196 -0.10 0.25 -11.50
C TYR A 196 -1.11 -0.89 -11.24
N PHE A 197 -1.67 -1.49 -12.30
CA PHE A 197 -2.59 -2.63 -12.15
C PHE A 197 -1.89 -3.89 -11.63
N VAL A 198 -0.64 -4.11 -12.03
CA VAL A 198 0.18 -5.22 -11.55
C VAL A 198 0.38 -5.12 -10.03
N GLU A 199 0.70 -3.94 -9.51
CA GLU A 199 0.88 -3.74 -8.06
C GLU A 199 -0.37 -4.03 -7.24
N ASN A 200 -1.53 -3.57 -7.70
CA ASN A 200 -2.82 -3.86 -7.06
C ASN A 200 -3.06 -5.38 -6.96
N SER A 201 -2.54 -6.14 -7.93
CA SER A 201 -2.61 -7.60 -7.94
C SER A 201 -1.54 -8.23 -7.04
N ILE A 202 -0.32 -7.66 -7.00
CA ILE A 202 0.80 -8.11 -6.16
C ILE A 202 0.42 -8.13 -4.69
N GLY A 203 -0.40 -7.22 -4.19
CA GLY A 203 -0.87 -7.25 -2.79
C GLY A 203 -1.52 -8.59 -2.41
N CYS A 204 -2.31 -9.19 -3.31
CA CYS A 204 -2.90 -10.52 -3.10
C CYS A 204 -1.82 -11.61 -3.06
N TYR A 205 -0.89 -11.59 -4.03
CA TYR A 205 0.21 -12.56 -4.11
C TYR A 205 1.17 -12.44 -2.93
N THR A 206 1.43 -11.23 -2.44
CA THR A 206 2.32 -10.95 -1.32
C THR A 206 1.70 -11.45 -0.02
N ASN A 207 0.40 -11.27 0.18
CA ASN A 207 -0.34 -11.90 1.29
C ASN A 207 -0.33 -13.44 1.21
N MET A 208 -0.52 -13.99 0.00
CA MET A 208 -0.52 -15.44 -0.24
C MET A 208 0.87 -16.07 -0.05
N ILE A 209 1.93 -15.40 -0.49
CA ILE A 209 3.31 -15.88 -0.40
C ILE A 209 3.87 -15.60 1.00
N ALA A 210 3.63 -14.43 1.59
CA ALA A 210 4.20 -14.10 2.87
C ALA A 210 3.57 -14.92 3.99
N SER A 211 2.24 -15.14 4.04
CA SER A 211 1.58 -15.76 5.20
C SER A 211 1.43 -17.28 5.08
N LYS A 212 2.26 -18.05 5.82
CA LYS A 212 2.04 -19.49 6.08
C LYS A 212 0.62 -19.77 6.62
N ALA A 213 0.08 -18.87 7.44
CA ALA A 213 -1.27 -18.99 7.99
C ALA A 213 -2.35 -18.86 6.89
N PHE A 214 -2.17 -17.95 5.93
CA PHE A 214 -3.09 -17.80 4.81
C PHE A 214 -3.03 -18.99 3.86
N ARG A 215 -1.85 -19.54 3.57
CA ARG A 215 -1.72 -20.76 2.76
C ARG A 215 -2.40 -21.97 3.40
N VAL A 216 -2.31 -22.10 4.72
CA VAL A 216 -2.98 -23.18 5.46
C VAL A 216 -4.50 -23.00 5.41
N GLU A 217 -5.00 -21.77 5.54
CA GLU A 217 -6.44 -21.51 5.51
C GLU A 217 -7.03 -21.59 4.10
N LEU A 218 -6.31 -21.14 3.08
CA LEU A 218 -6.69 -21.31 1.67
C LEU A 218 -6.73 -22.80 1.31
N LYS A 219 -5.72 -23.58 1.72
CA LYS A 219 -5.75 -25.05 1.55
C LYS A 219 -6.93 -25.68 2.29
N ARG A 220 -7.26 -25.21 3.50
CA ARG A 220 -8.41 -25.69 4.27
C ARG A 220 -9.74 -25.37 3.57
N ILE A 221 -9.89 -24.18 3.01
CA ILE A 221 -11.07 -23.76 2.25
C ILE A 221 -11.18 -24.55 0.94
N LEU A 222 -10.07 -24.69 0.20
CA LEU A 222 -10.03 -25.49 -1.02
C LEU A 222 -10.34 -26.97 -0.75
N LEU A 223 -9.80 -27.56 0.31
CA LEU A 223 -10.12 -28.93 0.71
C LEU A 223 -11.60 -29.06 1.12
N LYS A 224 -12.17 -28.07 1.80
CA LYS A 224 -13.61 -28.05 2.10
C LYS A 224 -14.47 -27.90 0.85
N LEU A 225 -14.08 -27.07 -0.11
CA LEU A 225 -14.77 -26.90 -1.39
C LEU A 225 -14.67 -28.16 -2.26
N VAL A 226 -13.50 -28.78 -2.34
CA VAL A 226 -13.30 -30.06 -3.05
C VAL A 226 -14.12 -31.16 -2.39
N HIS A 227 -14.22 -31.19 -1.06
CA HIS A 227 -15.07 -32.15 -0.35
C HIS A 227 -16.57 -31.87 -0.55
N TYR A 228 -16.96 -30.59 -0.64
CA TYR A 228 -18.33 -30.16 -0.91
C TYR A 228 -18.77 -30.47 -2.35
N PHE A 229 -17.88 -30.35 -3.33
CA PHE A 229 -18.13 -30.70 -4.73
C PHE A 229 -18.04 -32.20 -5.03
N ARG A 230 -17.66 -33.03 -4.05
CA ARG A 230 -17.54 -34.49 -4.19
C ARG A 230 -18.75 -35.25 -3.64
N PHE A 231 -19.80 -34.53 -3.26
CA PHE A 231 -21.15 -35.02 -2.94
C PHE A 231 -22.13 -34.44 -3.97
#